data_AF-A0A2D7NIJ2-F1
#
_entry.id   AF-A0A2D7NIJ2-F1
#
_cell.length_a   1.000
_cell.length_b   1.000
_cell.length_c   1.000
_cell.angle_alpha   90.00
_cell.angle_beta   90.00
_cell.angle_gamma   90.00
#
_symmetry.space_group_name_H-M   'P 1'
#
loop_
_entity.id
_entity.type
_entity.pdbx_description
1 polymer ?
#
loop_
_entity_poly.entity_id
_entity_poly.type
_entity_poly.pdbx_seq_one_letter_code
_entity_poly.pdbx_strand_id
1 'polypeptide(L)'
;MPRRFDDNEGPSPEDLQKFNQEEGDDVYCPECGAVISDLADICSKCHSWIPEGAQRTPPAARAVTRRWYAFVVVLILVLFIYFFVFRM
;
A
#
# COMPACT_ATOMS: atom_id res chain seq x y z
N MET A 1 33.61 5.04 -40.85
CA MET A 1 32.96 3.69 -40.84
C MET A 1 31.46 3.92 -40.64
N PRO A 2 30.61 3.65 -41.64
CA PRO A 2 29.17 3.78 -41.48
C PRO A 2 28.67 2.65 -40.56
N ARG A 3 27.93 2.99 -39.49
CA ARG A 3 27.29 1.97 -38.65
C ARG A 3 26.10 1.40 -39.41
N ARG A 4 26.12 0.10 -39.66
CA ARG A 4 24.94 -0.66 -40.09
C ARG A 4 24.09 -0.88 -38.83
N PHE A 5 22.88 -0.37 -38.81
CA PHE A 5 21.89 -0.80 -37.82
C PHE A 5 21.31 -2.11 -38.34
N ASP A 6 21.57 -3.21 -37.64
CA ASP A 6 20.93 -4.50 -37.90
C ASP A 6 19.69 -4.57 -37.01
N ASP A 7 18.51 -4.60 -37.61
CA ASP A 7 17.22 -4.54 -36.89
C ASP A 7 16.96 -5.82 -36.05
N ASN A 8 17.83 -6.84 -36.16
CA ASN A 8 17.72 -8.11 -35.45
C ASN A 8 18.58 -8.20 -34.18
N GLU A 9 19.30 -7.13 -33.81
CA GLU A 9 20.20 -7.09 -32.64
C GLU A 9 19.49 -6.56 -31.37
N GLY A 10 18.17 -6.75 -31.29
CA GLY A 10 17.36 -6.41 -30.12
C GLY A 10 17.38 -7.51 -29.03
N PRO A 11 17.05 -7.17 -27.78
CA PRO A 11 16.92 -8.16 -26.71
C PRO A 11 15.88 -9.22 -27.08
N SER A 12 16.17 -10.49 -26.74
CA SER A 12 15.28 -11.59 -27.05
C SER A 12 13.99 -11.50 -26.22
N PRO A 13 12.87 -12.07 -26.69
CA PRO A 13 11.62 -12.11 -25.91
C PRO A 13 11.76 -12.83 -24.56
N GLU A 14 12.72 -13.74 -24.46
CA GLU A 14 13.07 -14.46 -23.24
C GLU A 14 13.77 -13.53 -22.22
N ASP A 15 14.64 -12.64 -22.70
CA ASP A 15 15.27 -11.61 -21.87
C ASP A 15 14.22 -10.65 -21.30
N LEU A 16 13.25 -10.22 -22.11
CA LEU A 16 12.18 -9.31 -21.69
C LEU A 16 11.32 -9.91 -20.57
N GLN A 17 11.03 -11.22 -20.61
CA GLN A 17 10.25 -11.89 -19.57
C GLN A 17 10.99 -11.93 -18.23
N LYS A 18 12.31 -12.05 -18.25
CA LYS A 18 13.14 -12.08 -17.04
C LYS A 18 13.10 -10.74 -16.29
N PHE A 19 13.09 -9.62 -17.03
CA PHE A 19 12.96 -8.28 -16.43
C PHE A 19 11.55 -8.00 -15.90
N ASN A 20 10.50 -8.39 -16.64
CA ASN A 20 9.11 -8.19 -16.19
C ASN A 20 8.76 -9.00 -14.93
N GLN A 21 9.43 -10.12 -14.67
CA GLN A 21 9.18 -10.94 -13.48
C GLN A 21 9.71 -10.27 -12.19
N GLU A 22 10.63 -9.30 -12.30
CA GLU A 22 11.18 -8.56 -11.16
C GLU A 22 10.39 -7.27 -10.84
N GLU A 23 9.43 -6.87 -11.69
CA GLU A 23 8.64 -5.62 -11.58
C GLU A 23 7.44 -5.69 -10.62
N GLY A 24 7.46 -6.64 -9.68
CA GLY A 24 6.48 -6.74 -8.60
C GLY A 24 6.81 -5.88 -7.38
N ASP A 25 7.33 -4.66 -7.57
CA ASP A 25 7.61 -3.72 -6.47
C ASP A 25 6.34 -2.92 -6.07
N ASP A 26 5.19 -3.62 -6.00
CA ASP A 26 3.99 -3.03 -5.41
C ASP A 26 4.23 -2.83 -3.92
N VAL A 27 4.38 -1.57 -3.51
CA VAL A 27 4.65 -1.22 -2.12
C VAL A 27 3.38 -0.80 -1.43
N TYR A 28 3.21 -1.21 -0.16
CA TYR A 28 1.96 -1.02 0.57
C TYR A 28 2.12 0.00 1.69
N CYS A 29 1.09 0.83 1.85
CA CYS A 29 1.01 1.78 2.95
C CYS A 29 0.91 1.03 4.30
N PRO A 30 1.75 1.37 5.29
CA PRO A 30 1.73 0.74 6.60
C PRO A 30 0.48 1.11 7.43
N GLU A 31 -0.33 2.06 7.03
CA GLU A 31 -1.51 2.46 7.80
C GLU A 31 -2.79 1.92 7.19
N CYS A 32 -2.99 2.13 5.89
CA CYS A 32 -4.23 1.71 5.21
C CYS A 32 -4.09 0.48 4.31
N GLY A 33 -2.87 0.02 4.01
CA GLY A 33 -2.61 -1.11 3.12
C GLY A 33 -2.88 -0.84 1.64
N ALA A 34 -3.07 0.42 1.23
CA ALA A 34 -3.17 0.77 -0.19
C ALA A 34 -1.83 0.60 -0.90
N VAL A 35 -1.88 0.23 -2.18
CA VAL A 35 -0.71 0.26 -3.07
C VAL A 35 -0.30 1.71 -3.27
N ILE A 36 0.97 1.98 -3.03
CA ILE A 36 1.62 3.28 -3.11
C ILE A 36 2.95 3.12 -3.86
N SER A 37 3.46 4.23 -4.40
CA SER A 37 4.84 4.23 -4.90
C SER A 37 5.80 4.01 -3.73
N ASP A 38 6.87 3.27 -4.02
CA ASP A 38 8.04 3.07 -3.17
C ASP A 38 8.66 4.38 -2.63
N LEU A 39 8.58 5.45 -3.42
CA LEU A 39 9.12 6.78 -3.12
C LEU A 39 8.08 7.73 -2.49
N ALA A 40 6.88 7.24 -2.16
CA ALA A 40 5.85 8.10 -1.59
C ALA A 40 6.08 8.38 -0.10
N ASP A 41 6.26 9.64 0.27
CA ASP A 41 6.34 10.08 1.68
C ASP A 41 4.97 10.14 2.36
N ILE A 42 3.91 10.37 1.56
CA ILE A 42 2.53 10.51 2.01
C ILE A 42 1.65 9.54 1.23
N CYS A 43 0.80 8.79 1.94
CA CYS A 43 -0.15 7.90 1.28
C CYS A 43 -1.27 8.69 0.59
N SER A 44 -1.49 8.48 -0.72
CA SER A 44 -2.57 9.10 -1.50
C SER A 44 -4.00 8.69 -1.07
N LYS A 45 -4.14 7.70 -0.20
CA LYS A 45 -5.44 7.20 0.29
C LYS A 45 -5.77 7.66 1.71
N CYS A 46 -4.88 7.39 2.67
CA CYS A 46 -5.10 7.77 4.07
C CYS A 46 -4.39 9.06 4.50
N HIS A 47 -3.57 9.63 3.62
CA HIS A 47 -2.80 10.86 3.88
C HIS A 47 -1.89 10.78 5.12
N SER A 48 -1.59 9.56 5.58
CA SER A 48 -0.63 9.34 6.64
C SER A 48 0.79 9.50 6.13
N TRP A 49 1.66 10.00 6.99
CA TRP A 49 3.10 10.02 6.77
C TRP A 49 3.66 8.59 6.81
N ILE A 50 4.65 8.28 5.97
CA ILE A 50 5.30 6.97 5.90
C ILE A 50 6.71 7.11 6.49
N PRO A 51 6.91 6.78 7.78
CA PRO A 51 8.13 7.15 8.50
C PRO A 51 9.39 6.37 8.07
N GLU A 52 9.26 5.23 7.40
CA GLU A 52 10.36 4.25 7.24
C GLU A 52 10.52 3.69 5.82
N GLY A 53 9.91 4.35 4.83
CA GLY A 53 9.78 3.80 3.48
C GLY A 53 8.65 2.76 3.39
N ALA A 54 8.07 2.64 2.21
CA ALA A 54 6.92 1.77 1.99
C ALA A 54 7.34 0.29 2.15
N GLN A 55 6.49 -0.55 2.76
CA GLN A 55 6.82 -1.97 3.03
C GLN A 55 6.46 -2.86 1.83
N ARG A 56 7.42 -3.68 1.35
CA ARG A 56 7.25 -4.66 0.26
C ARG A 56 6.46 -5.92 0.67
N THR A 57 6.06 -6.03 1.95
CA THR A 57 5.31 -7.18 2.44
C THR A 57 3.81 -6.93 2.25
N PRO A 58 3.08 -7.79 1.50
CA PRO A 58 1.65 -7.61 1.26
C PRO A 58 0.88 -7.71 2.59
N PRO A 59 0.22 -6.65 3.07
CA PRO A 59 -0.52 -6.70 4.31
C PRO A 59 -1.92 -7.25 4.00
N ALA A 60 -1.99 -8.55 3.69
CA ALA A 60 -3.26 -9.30 3.73
C ALA A 60 -3.97 -9.19 5.11
N ALA A 61 -3.29 -8.64 6.12
CA ALA A 61 -3.77 -8.41 7.47
C ALA A 61 -4.58 -7.12 7.70
N ARG A 62 -4.59 -6.11 6.80
CA ARG A 62 -5.18 -4.78 7.12
C ARG A 62 -6.60 -4.51 6.59
N ALA A 63 -7.19 -5.40 5.77
CA ALA A 63 -8.62 -5.33 5.47
C ALA A 63 -9.51 -5.54 6.72
N VAL A 64 -8.96 -6.15 7.77
CA VAL A 64 -9.63 -6.40 9.06
C VAL A 64 -9.64 -5.18 9.98
N THR A 65 -8.62 -4.32 9.94
CA THR A 65 -8.46 -3.23 10.93
C THR A 65 -9.48 -2.11 10.75
N ARG A 66 -9.97 -1.85 9.52
CA ARG A 66 -10.98 -0.79 9.30
C ARG A 66 -12.35 -1.10 9.92
N ARG A 67 -12.75 -2.37 9.94
CA ARG A 67 -14.02 -2.82 10.57
C ARG A 67 -13.92 -2.81 12.09
N TRP A 68 -12.76 -3.17 12.62
CA TRP A 68 -12.46 -3.13 14.05
C TRP A 68 -12.57 -1.70 14.61
N TYR A 69 -12.01 -0.70 13.91
CA TYR A 69 -11.99 0.67 14.41
C TYR A 69 -13.39 1.28 14.50
N ALA A 70 -14.27 0.98 13.53
CA ALA A 70 -15.67 1.39 13.57
C ALA A 70 -16.41 0.78 14.77
N PHE A 71 -16.17 -0.50 15.06
CA PHE A 71 -16.74 -1.15 16.25
C PHE A 71 -16.25 -0.50 17.55
N VAL A 72 -14.95 -0.23 17.66
CA VAL A 72 -14.36 0.41 18.86
C VAL A 72 -14.95 1.80 19.08
N VAL A 73 -15.06 2.62 18.03
CA VAL A 73 -15.63 3.98 18.12
C VAL A 73 -17.10 3.93 18.54
N VAL A 74 -17.90 3.03 17.95
CA VAL A 74 -19.33 2.88 18.31
C VAL A 74 -19.47 2.43 19.77
N LEU A 75 -18.68 1.46 20.23
CA LEU A 75 -18.72 0.97 21.61
C LEU A 75 -18.38 2.09 22.61
N ILE A 76 -17.34 2.87 22.33
CA ILE A 76 -16.95 4.03 23.17
C ILE A 76 -18.09 5.06 23.25
N LEU A 77 -18.72 5.41 22.11
CA LEU A 77 -19.84 6.34 22.09
C LEU A 77 -21.03 5.84 22.91
N VAL A 78 -21.38 4.56 22.78
CA VAL A 78 -22.49 3.95 23.54
C VAL A 78 -22.21 3.99 25.05
N LEU A 79 -21.00 3.59 25.48
CA LEU A 79 -20.61 3.66 26.89
C LEU A 79 -20.62 5.10 27.41
N PHE A 80 -20.14 6.05 26.62
CA PHE A 80 -20.10 7.46 27.01
C PHE A 80 -21.51 8.02 27.18
N ILE A 81 -22.42 7.75 26.24
CA ILE A 81 -23.82 8.14 26.33
C ILE A 81 -24.48 7.49 27.55
N TYR A 82 -24.27 6.19 27.75
CA TYR A 82 -24.82 5.46 28.89
C TYR A 82 -24.34 6.06 30.21
N PHE A 83 -23.02 6.28 30.34
CA PHE A 83 -22.45 6.88 31.54
C PHE A 83 -22.97 8.30 31.77
N PHE A 84 -23.07 9.11 30.72
CA PHE A 84 -23.57 10.47 30.82
C PHE A 84 -25.04 10.51 31.26
N VAL A 85 -25.89 9.64 30.70
CA VAL A 85 -27.31 9.56 31.06
C VAL A 85 -27.53 8.95 32.43
N PHE A 86 -26.75 7.94 32.82
CA PHE A 86 -26.94 7.22 34.09
C PHE A 86 -26.31 7.93 35.29
N ARG A 87 -25.38 8.87 35.04
CA ARG A 87 -24.69 9.67 36.05
C ARG A 87 -25.24 11.08 36.21
N MET A 88 -26.20 11.46 35.36
CA MET A 88 -26.98 12.69 35.45
C MET A 88 -28.31 12.40 36.15
#